data_AF-L5KMV6-F1
#
_entry.id   AF-L5KMV6-F1
#
_cell.length_a   1.000
_cell.length_b   1.000
_cell.length_c   1.000
_cell.angle_alpha   90.00
_cell.angle_beta   90.00
_cell.angle_gamma   90.00
#
_symmetry.space_group_name_H-M   'P 1'
#
loop_
_entity.id
_entity.type
_entity.pdbx_description
1 polymer ?
#
loop_
_entity_poly.entity_id
_entity_poly.type
_entity_poly.pdbx_seq_one_letter_code
_entity_poly.pdbx_strand_id
1 'polypeptide(L)'
;MATTGGAAIAYHMDIDKVAFTGSTEVGHLIQKAAGESNLKRVTLELGGKSPSIVSADADMSHAVEQGHKALFNMGQCCCGGPGPSLRNPSMMSFSREP
;
A
#
# COMPACT_ATOMS: atom_id res chain seq x y z
N MET A 1 7.17 25.30 -9.12
CA MET A 1 7.93 24.12 -9.59
C MET A 1 6.95 23.02 -9.96
N ALA A 2 6.66 22.85 -11.25
CA ALA A 2 5.94 21.68 -11.76
C ALA A 2 6.50 21.39 -13.16
N THR A 3 7.59 20.62 -13.22
CA THR A 3 8.25 20.22 -14.48
C THR A 3 8.39 18.71 -14.62
N THR A 4 7.67 17.93 -13.81
CA THR A 4 7.63 16.47 -13.90
C THR A 4 6.25 16.03 -14.37
N GLY A 5 6.18 15.17 -15.40
CA GLY A 5 4.93 14.83 -16.10
C GLY A 5 3.77 14.38 -15.20
N GLY A 6 4.04 13.75 -14.05
CA GLY A 6 3.01 13.34 -13.10
C GLY A 6 2.23 14.50 -12.47
N ALA A 7 2.91 15.60 -12.13
CA ALA A 7 2.24 16.79 -11.59
C ALA A 7 1.37 17.48 -12.66
N ALA A 8 1.85 17.54 -13.91
CA ALA A 8 1.09 18.10 -15.02
C ALA A 8 -0.22 17.33 -15.25
N ILE A 9 -0.18 15.99 -15.20
CA ILE A 9 -1.37 15.13 -15.32
C ILE A 9 -2.34 15.37 -14.16
N ALA A 10 -1.85 15.45 -12.92
CA ALA A 10 -2.70 15.61 -11.75
C ALA A 10 -3.46 16.96 -11.75
N TYR A 11 -2.84 18.04 -12.25
CA TYR A 11 -3.43 19.38 -12.35
C TYR A 11 -4.18 19.66 -13.65
N HIS A 12 -4.11 18.78 -14.67
CA HIS A 12 -4.74 19.02 -15.97
C HIS A 12 -6.26 19.17 -15.85
N MET A 13 -6.84 20.22 -16.42
CA MET A 13 -8.27 20.55 -16.28
C MET A 13 -9.18 19.65 -17.15
N ASP A 14 -8.65 19.12 -18.26
CA ASP A 14 -9.41 18.27 -19.18
C ASP A 14 -9.21 16.76 -18.91
N ILE A 15 -8.60 16.39 -17.78
CA ILE A 15 -8.50 14.97 -17.38
C ILE A 15 -9.64 14.64 -16.42
N ASP A 16 -10.44 13.64 -16.78
CA ASP A 16 -11.61 13.24 -16.00
C ASP A 16 -11.28 12.32 -14.81
N LYS A 17 -10.17 11.58 -14.89
CA LYS A 17 -9.76 10.61 -13.87
C LYS A 17 -8.24 10.42 -13.82
N VAL A 18 -7.72 10.25 -12.61
CA VAL A 18 -6.34 9.81 -12.34
C VAL A 18 -6.36 8.49 -11.57
N ALA A 19 -5.61 7.51 -12.05
CA ALA A 19 -5.30 6.28 -11.33
C ALA A 19 -3.79 6.27 -11.02
N PHE A 20 -3.44 6.12 -9.75
CA PHE A 20 -2.05 6.18 -9.30
C PHE A 20 -1.68 4.97 -8.44
N THR A 21 -0.51 4.41 -8.71
CA THR A 21 0.12 3.36 -7.90
C THR A 21 1.48 3.85 -7.43
N GLY A 22 1.72 3.85 -6.13
CA GLY A 22 2.98 4.35 -5.58
C GLY A 22 2.97 4.55 -4.07
N SER A 23 3.77 5.50 -3.58
CA SER A 23 3.86 5.77 -2.15
C SER A 23 2.65 6.57 -1.65
N THR A 24 2.30 6.35 -0.38
CA THR A 24 1.25 7.09 0.33
C THR A 24 1.49 8.60 0.29
N GLU A 25 2.74 9.02 0.48
CA GLU A 25 3.16 10.42 0.39
C GLU A 25 2.76 11.08 -0.94
N VAL A 26 3.06 10.42 -2.07
CA VAL A 26 2.70 10.96 -3.40
C VAL A 26 1.20 10.86 -3.65
N GLY A 27 0.54 9.83 -3.12
CA GLY A 27 -0.93 9.71 -3.15
C GLY A 27 -1.64 10.92 -2.56
N HIS A 28 -1.15 11.44 -1.41
CA HIS A 28 -1.67 12.66 -0.82
C HIS A 28 -1.51 13.88 -1.74
N LEU A 29 -0.36 14.01 -2.40
CA LEU A 29 -0.11 15.09 -3.36
C LEU A 29 -1.06 15.04 -4.56
N ILE A 30 -1.34 13.84 -5.08
CA ILE A 30 -2.27 13.64 -6.20
C ILE A 30 -3.70 13.98 -5.79
N GLN A 31 -4.13 13.54 -4.60
CA GLN A 31 -5.46 13.85 -4.09
C GLN A 31 -5.66 15.36 -3.90
N LYS A 32 -4.64 16.06 -3.40
CA LYS A 32 -4.63 17.52 -3.26
C LYS A 32 -4.70 18.21 -4.63
N ALA A 33 -3.89 17.80 -5.59
CA ALA A 33 -3.87 18.36 -6.94
C ALA A 33 -5.21 18.19 -7.68
N ALA A 34 -5.86 17.02 -7.52
CA ALA A 34 -7.20 16.80 -8.06
C ALA A 34 -8.24 17.73 -7.40
N GLY A 35 -8.13 17.92 -6.08
CA GLY A 35 -8.94 18.85 -5.30
C GLY A 35 -8.83 20.31 -5.74
N GLU A 36 -7.59 20.75 -6.01
CA GLU A 36 -7.27 22.13 -6.41
C GLU A 36 -7.55 22.44 -7.89
N SER A 37 -7.76 21.43 -8.73
CA SER A 37 -7.97 21.60 -10.17
C SER A 37 -9.46 21.51 -10.54
N ASN A 38 -9.90 20.35 -11.01
CA ASN A 38 -11.24 20.13 -11.57
C ASN A 38 -12.07 19.10 -10.80
N LEU A 39 -11.64 18.71 -9.59
CA LEU A 39 -12.27 17.64 -8.79
C LEU A 39 -12.39 16.31 -9.54
N LYS A 40 -11.43 16.01 -10.43
CA LYS A 40 -11.35 14.72 -11.13
C LYS A 40 -11.37 13.54 -10.17
N ARG A 41 -11.92 12.43 -10.65
CA ARG A 41 -11.96 11.18 -9.86
C ARG A 41 -10.55 10.64 -9.65
N VAL A 42 -10.25 10.17 -8.45
CA VAL A 42 -8.93 9.61 -8.10
C VAL A 42 -9.08 8.20 -7.54
N THR A 43 -8.23 7.29 -8.00
CA THR A 43 -8.05 5.95 -7.41
C THR A 43 -6.58 5.76 -7.04
N LEU A 44 -6.31 5.38 -5.79
CA LEU A 44 -4.95 5.29 -5.22
C LEU A 44 -4.66 3.86 -4.75
N GLU A 45 -3.63 3.24 -5.34
CA GLU A 45 -3.08 1.97 -4.91
C GLU A 45 -1.73 2.24 -4.22
N LEU A 46 -1.77 2.32 -2.88
CA LEU A 46 -0.65 2.83 -2.09
C LEU A 46 0.14 1.70 -1.42
N GLY A 47 1.27 2.06 -0.82
CA GLY A 47 2.02 1.15 0.04
C GLY A 47 1.20 0.73 1.25
N GLY A 48 1.38 -0.51 1.70
CA GLY A 48 0.74 -1.06 2.89
C GLY A 48 1.69 -1.95 3.67
N LYS A 49 1.46 -2.08 4.97
CA LYS A 49 2.16 -3.04 5.83
C LYS A 49 1.21 -4.18 6.15
N SER A 50 1.12 -5.15 5.24
CA SER A 50 0.11 -6.23 5.28
C SER A 50 0.48 -7.33 6.28
N PRO A 51 0.00 -7.33 7.54
CA PRO A 51 0.51 -8.27 8.55
C PRO A 51 0.11 -9.72 8.24
N SER A 52 0.99 -10.67 8.55
CA SER A 52 0.70 -12.11 8.50
C SER A 52 0.53 -12.68 9.91
N ILE A 53 -0.57 -13.40 10.14
CA ILE A 53 -0.90 -14.03 11.44
C ILE A 53 -0.90 -15.55 11.25
N VAL A 54 -0.10 -16.26 12.04
CA VAL A 54 -0.05 -17.73 12.06
C VAL A 54 -0.74 -18.22 13.32
N SER A 55 -1.79 -19.03 13.15
CA SER A 55 -2.54 -19.62 14.27
C SER A 55 -1.78 -20.78 14.90
N ALA A 56 -2.11 -21.12 16.15
CA ALA A 56 -1.42 -22.16 16.92
C ALA A 56 -1.64 -23.59 16.36
N ASP A 57 -2.71 -23.78 15.61
CA ASP A 57 -3.10 -25.01 14.92
C ASP A 57 -2.62 -25.05 13.46
N ALA A 58 -1.88 -24.04 12.99
CA ALA A 58 -1.39 -23.98 11.63
C ALA A 58 -0.28 -25.02 11.38
N ASP A 59 -0.26 -25.58 10.16
CA ASP A 59 0.90 -26.33 9.68
C ASP A 59 2.10 -25.38 9.60
N MET A 60 3.05 -25.56 10.51
CA MET A 60 4.22 -24.71 10.65
C MET A 60 5.13 -24.76 9.42
N SER A 61 5.27 -25.91 8.77
CA SER A 61 6.12 -26.05 7.58
C SER A 61 5.55 -25.21 6.44
N HIS A 62 4.23 -25.30 6.25
CA HIS A 62 3.53 -24.51 5.25
C HIS A 62 3.56 -23.01 5.59
N ALA A 63 3.33 -22.63 6.86
CA ALA A 63 3.34 -21.24 7.30
C ALA A 63 4.69 -20.56 7.07
N VAL A 64 5.81 -21.27 7.32
CA VAL A 64 7.15 -20.77 7.05
C VAL A 64 7.40 -20.59 5.55
N GLU A 65 6.99 -21.56 4.72
CA GLU A 65 7.13 -21.46 3.27
C GLU A 65 6.36 -20.26 2.70
N GLN A 66 5.11 -20.05 3.15
CA GLN A 66 4.30 -18.91 2.73
C GLN A 66 4.88 -17.58 3.21
N GLY A 67 5.38 -17.53 4.46
CA GLY A 67 6.07 -16.37 4.99
C GLY A 67 7.32 -16.00 4.19
N HIS A 68 8.05 -17.00 3.68
CA HIS A 68 9.20 -16.77 2.80
C HIS A 68 8.76 -16.25 1.41
N LYS A 69 7.70 -16.84 0.83
CA LYS A 69 7.12 -16.38 -0.44
C LYS A 69 6.58 -14.96 -0.36
N ALA A 70 6.14 -14.49 0.82
CA ALA A 70 5.71 -13.11 1.02
C ALA A 70 6.83 -12.07 0.81
N LEU A 71 8.11 -12.48 0.85
CA LEU A 71 9.27 -11.64 0.53
C LEU A 71 9.59 -11.59 -0.98
N PHE A 72 8.68 -12.07 -1.82
CA PHE A 72 8.81 -12.05 -3.28
C PHE A 72 9.17 -10.64 -3.80
N ASN A 73 9.93 -10.61 -4.89
CA ASN A 73 10.44 -9.38 -5.49
C ASN A 73 11.24 -8.49 -4.52
N MET A 74 12.07 -9.11 -3.65
CA MET A 74 12.85 -8.39 -2.64
C MET A 74 11.99 -7.52 -1.71
N GLY A 75 10.74 -7.94 -1.46
CA GLY A 75 9.76 -7.17 -0.67
C GLY A 75 9.17 -5.94 -1.39
N GLN A 76 9.46 -5.74 -2.68
CA GLN A 76 8.90 -4.65 -3.50
C GLN A 76 7.51 -5.04 -4.03
N CYS A 77 6.59 -5.32 -3.12
CA CYS A 77 5.19 -5.62 -3.41
C CYS A 77 4.31 -4.94 -2.36
N CYS A 78 3.27 -4.22 -2.79
CA CYS A 78 2.32 -3.57 -1.87
C CYS A 78 1.61 -4.57 -0.95
N CYS A 79 1.41 -5.81 -1.43
CA CYS A 79 0.82 -6.91 -0.68
C CYS A 79 1.85 -7.78 0.06
N GLY A 80 3.14 -7.47 -0.06
CA GLY A 80 4.21 -8.22 0.60
C GLY A 80 4.09 -8.10 2.11
N GLY A 81 3.78 -9.22 2.78
CA GLY A 81 3.66 -9.23 4.22
C GLY A 81 5.04 -9.16 4.89
N PRO A 82 5.21 -8.38 5.98
CA PRO A 82 6.36 -8.61 6.86
C PRO A 82 6.25 -10.03 7.40
N GLY A 83 7.39 -10.68 7.63
CA GLY A 83 7.47 -12.08 8.05
C GLY A 83 6.53 -12.45 9.23
N PRO A 84 6.21 -13.74 9.39
CA PRO A 84 5.13 -14.19 10.27
C PRO A 84 5.34 -13.72 11.71
N SER A 85 4.32 -13.06 12.27
CA SER A 85 4.26 -12.73 13.69
C SER A 85 3.55 -13.86 14.42
N LEU A 86 4.28 -14.64 15.23
CA LEU A 86 3.70 -15.69 16.08
C LEU A 86 2.95 -15.04 17.24
N ARG A 87 1.66 -15.36 17.43
CA ARG A 87 0.86 -14.87 18.55
C ARG A 87 0.09 -15.99 19.25
N ASN A 88 0.02 -15.88 20.58
CA ASN A 88 -0.98 -16.53 21.42
C ASN A 88 -2.34 -15.80 21.21
N PRO A 89 -3.49 -16.50 21.08
CA PRO A 89 -4.80 -15.90 20.73
C PRO A 89 -5.33 -14.74 21.59
N SER A 90 -4.67 -14.36 22.69
CA SER A 90 -5.14 -13.32 23.61
C SER A 90 -4.66 -11.88 23.33
N MET A 91 -3.82 -11.63 22.31
CA MET A 91 -3.28 -10.27 22.07
C MET A 91 -3.53 -9.77 20.64
N MET A 92 -4.58 -8.97 20.47
CA MET A 92 -4.90 -8.23 19.24
C MET A 92 -3.88 -7.09 19.07
N SER A 93 -2.99 -7.16 18.08
CA SER A 93 -2.10 -6.03 17.76
C SER A 93 -2.80 -5.11 16.76
N PHE A 94 -3.13 -3.90 17.23
CA PHE A 94 -3.31 -2.73 16.38
C PHE A 94 -1.95 -2.35 15.79
N SER A 95 -1.79 -2.47 14.47
CA SER A 95 -0.67 -1.80 13.79
C SER A 95 -1.04 -0.32 13.68
N ARG A 96 -0.29 0.55 14.35
CA ARG A 96 -0.44 2.00 14.27
C ARG A 96 0.04 2.44 12.88
N GLU A 97 -0.86 3.00 12.08
CA GLU A 97 -0.52 3.66 10.82
C GLU A 97 0.10 5.04 11.12
N PRO A 98 1.30 5.36 10.60
CA PRO A 98 1.64 6.73 10.21
C PRO A 98 1.08 7.06 8.83
#